data_AF-A0A7Z0RQU6-F1
#
_entry.id   AF-A0A7Z0RQU6-F1
#
_cell.length_a   1.000
_cell.length_b   1.000
_cell.length_c   1.000
_cell.angle_alpha   90.00
_cell.angle_beta   90.00
_cell.angle_gamma   90.00
#
_symmetry.space_group_name_H-M   'P 1'
#
loop_
_entity.id
_entity.type
_entity.pdbx_description
1 polymer ?
#
loop_
_entity_poly.entity_id
_entity_poly.type
_entity_poly.pdbx_seq_one_letter_code
_entity_poly.pdbx_strand_id
1 'polypeptide(L)'
;MKNGLLKVVYTLVLLGAAFWWGLRFGALLAQVYVGPSWNNFWLETLFESTSLILLHLPLYLLVVLLHEFGHLLGGLWSGYHFVSFRVGNCVLVRWDEGLVWKRFSLMGTGGQCIMAPPVRSDDQFPFLRYHLGGPLMNLLLSLVFFLALEMQPSVWTLLLWSFGGLNLLSALANGIPWKGKVVANDGWNAWNLSKNPAAREVFAKQMLILEAMTRGQQLRALPADWFRIESESRSENSSAASLAFTRAQYMIDKGEEQAGIDLLQSLLESKSSVPSFERTTMQLFKLYYDLLTEVDSVDLSVLDDKETQQFLKGMKDYPFVLSLNYALARLSKQDQAEAARIRQRLDRVLATYPTKAEIDSVWEDLELIDRIAAGQPLD
;
A
#
# COMPACT_ATOMS: atom_id res chain seq x y z
N MET A 1 -16.00 -7.39 1.28
CA MET A 1 -16.11 -5.92 1.51
C MET A 1 -15.19 -5.06 0.62
N LYS A 2 -14.41 -5.63 -0.32
CA LYS A 2 -13.55 -4.86 -1.26
C LYS A 2 -14.32 -3.94 -2.21
N ASN A 3 -15.59 -4.25 -2.45
CA ASN A 3 -16.48 -3.39 -3.23
C ASN A 3 -17.15 -2.31 -2.38
N GLY A 4 -17.02 -2.28 -1.06
CA GLY A 4 -17.78 -1.37 -0.20
C GLY A 4 -17.34 0.07 -0.35
N LEU A 5 -16.06 0.37 -0.10
CA LEU A 5 -15.54 1.73 -0.19
C LEU A 5 -15.50 2.22 -1.64
N LEU A 6 -15.05 1.38 -2.59
CA LEU A 6 -15.09 1.77 -4.00
C LEU A 6 -16.53 1.96 -4.47
N LYS A 7 -17.49 1.10 -4.11
CA LYS A 7 -18.91 1.37 -4.42
C LYS A 7 -19.43 2.57 -3.64
N VAL A 8 -19.00 2.86 -2.42
CA VAL A 8 -19.44 4.04 -1.67
C VAL A 8 -18.88 5.30 -2.31
N VAL A 9 -17.60 5.34 -2.69
CA VAL A 9 -17.00 6.44 -3.46
C VAL A 9 -17.69 6.55 -4.82
N TYR A 10 -17.89 5.45 -5.54
CA TYR A 10 -18.60 5.44 -6.81
C TYR A 10 -20.07 5.87 -6.65
N THR A 11 -20.73 5.47 -5.56
CA THR A 11 -22.10 5.85 -5.23
C THR A 11 -22.17 7.30 -4.80
N LEU A 12 -21.21 7.82 -4.05
CA LEU A 12 -21.13 9.23 -3.67
C LEU A 12 -20.78 10.11 -4.87
N VAL A 13 -19.93 9.64 -5.78
CA VAL A 13 -19.65 10.29 -7.06
C VAL A 13 -20.89 10.23 -7.96
N LEU A 14 -21.59 9.10 -8.03
CA LEU A 14 -22.85 8.98 -8.79
C LEU A 14 -23.98 9.78 -8.16
N LEU A 15 -24.08 9.86 -6.84
CA LEU A 15 -25.06 10.68 -6.12
C LEU A 15 -24.72 12.16 -6.22
N GLY A 16 -23.44 12.53 -6.17
CA GLY A 16 -22.97 13.89 -6.40
C GLY A 16 -23.21 14.31 -7.85
N ALA A 17 -22.91 13.44 -8.82
CA ALA A 17 -23.23 13.63 -10.22
C ALA A 17 -24.75 13.71 -10.43
N ALA A 18 -25.54 12.82 -9.83
CA ALA A 18 -27.00 12.82 -9.93
C ALA A 18 -27.63 14.04 -9.27
N PHE A 19 -27.12 14.48 -8.12
CA PHE A 19 -27.53 15.70 -7.44
C PHE A 19 -27.18 16.93 -8.29
N TRP A 20 -25.99 16.97 -8.89
CA TRP A 20 -25.58 18.03 -9.80
C TRP A 20 -26.42 18.05 -11.09
N TRP A 21 -26.69 16.88 -11.67
CA TRP A 21 -27.62 16.71 -12.78
C TRP A 21 -29.03 17.16 -12.39
N GLY A 22 -29.48 16.86 -11.17
CA GLY A 22 -30.75 17.33 -10.62
C GLY A 22 -30.81 18.85 -10.46
N LEU A 23 -29.73 19.48 -9.97
CA LEU A 23 -29.60 20.93 -9.88
C LEU A 23 -29.56 21.60 -11.25
N ARG A 24 -28.82 21.05 -12.22
CA ARG A 24 -28.76 21.56 -13.59
C ARG A 24 -30.06 21.34 -14.34
N PHE A 25 -30.73 20.20 -14.13
CA PHE A 25 -32.07 19.94 -14.65
C PHE A 25 -33.10 20.88 -14.02
N GLY A 26 -33.00 21.15 -12.72
CA GLY A 26 -33.82 22.15 -12.04
C GLY A 26 -33.58 23.57 -12.55
N ALA A 27 -32.32 23.95 -12.79
CA ALA A 27 -31.96 25.23 -13.39
C ALA A 27 -32.42 25.34 -14.85
N LEU A 28 -32.35 24.24 -15.61
CA LEU A 28 -32.90 24.11 -16.95
C LEU A 28 -34.41 24.32 -16.92
N LEU A 29 -35.15 23.63 -16.04
CA LEU A 29 -36.59 23.82 -15.86
C LEU A 29 -36.91 25.27 -15.49
N ALA A 30 -36.17 25.86 -14.56
CA ALA A 30 -36.35 27.27 -14.18
C ALA A 30 -36.12 28.21 -15.38
N GLN A 31 -35.15 27.94 -16.25
CA GLN A 31 -34.90 28.74 -17.45
C GLN A 31 -35.91 28.49 -18.59
N VAL A 32 -36.43 27.26 -18.74
CA VAL A 32 -37.56 26.95 -19.62
C VAL A 32 -38.78 27.80 -19.26
N TYR A 33 -38.98 28.07 -17.97
CA TYR A 33 -40.03 28.96 -17.47
C TYR A 33 -39.72 30.48 -17.62
N VAL A 34 -38.45 30.87 -17.80
CA VAL A 34 -38.01 32.29 -17.75
C VAL A 34 -37.57 32.88 -19.11
N GLY A 35 -37.27 32.08 -20.13
CA GLY A 35 -36.99 32.55 -21.50
C GLY A 35 -35.50 32.68 -21.88
N PRO A 36 -35.17 32.91 -23.17
CA PRO A 36 -34.23 32.07 -23.91
C PRO A 36 -32.78 32.59 -24.01
N SER A 37 -31.82 31.74 -23.67
CA SER A 37 -30.58 31.58 -24.45
C SER A 37 -30.21 30.08 -24.52
N TRP A 38 -30.97 29.34 -25.34
CA TRP A 38 -31.01 27.87 -25.30
C TRP A 38 -29.74 27.17 -25.79
N ASN A 39 -28.96 27.77 -26.71
CA ASN A 39 -27.83 27.05 -27.32
C ASN A 39 -26.57 26.99 -26.44
N ASN A 40 -26.31 28.03 -25.63
CA ASN A 40 -25.09 28.08 -24.84
C ASN A 40 -25.17 27.16 -23.61
N PHE A 41 -26.36 27.07 -22.98
CA PHE A 41 -26.53 26.25 -21.78
C PHE A 41 -26.33 24.74 -22.01
N TRP A 42 -26.90 24.19 -23.09
CA TRP A 42 -26.73 22.76 -23.42
C TRP A 42 -25.29 22.43 -23.80
N LEU A 43 -24.63 23.31 -24.56
CA LEU A 43 -23.23 23.16 -24.93
C LEU A 43 -22.32 23.25 -23.69
N GLU A 44 -22.56 24.19 -22.79
CA GLU A 44 -21.84 24.33 -21.52
C GLU A 44 -22.06 23.11 -20.61
N THR A 45 -23.30 22.65 -20.45
CA THR A 45 -23.64 21.50 -19.62
C THR A 45 -23.04 20.20 -20.18
N LEU A 46 -23.11 20.01 -21.50
CA LEU A 46 -22.49 18.86 -22.17
C LEU A 46 -20.96 18.93 -22.04
N PHE A 47 -20.36 20.09 -22.31
CA PHE A 47 -18.93 20.31 -22.18
C PHE A 47 -18.43 20.03 -20.76
N GLU A 48 -19.11 20.55 -19.74
CA GLU A 48 -18.79 20.31 -18.33
C GLU A 48 -18.91 18.83 -17.96
N SER A 49 -19.99 18.16 -18.38
CA SER A 49 -20.24 16.75 -18.06
C SER A 49 -19.23 15.83 -18.75
N THR A 50 -18.94 16.07 -20.02
CA THR A 50 -17.91 15.35 -20.76
C THR A 50 -16.52 15.61 -20.17
N SER A 51 -16.21 16.86 -19.82
CA SER A 51 -14.96 17.21 -19.15
C SER A 51 -14.82 16.50 -17.81
N LEU A 52 -15.89 16.45 -17.01
CA LEU A 52 -15.89 15.73 -15.74
C LEU A 52 -15.61 14.24 -15.93
N ILE A 53 -16.27 13.59 -16.89
CA ILE A 53 -16.07 12.16 -17.17
C ILE A 53 -14.64 11.88 -17.64
N LEU A 54 -14.13 12.67 -18.58
CA LEU A 54 -12.78 12.50 -19.14
C LEU A 54 -11.68 12.82 -18.12
N LEU A 55 -11.90 13.81 -17.26
CA LEU A 55 -10.91 14.27 -16.29
C LEU A 55 -11.04 13.60 -14.93
N HIS A 56 -12.08 12.81 -14.66
CA HIS A 56 -12.29 12.22 -13.32
C HIS A 56 -11.10 11.40 -12.84
N LEU A 57 -10.60 10.47 -13.66
CA LEU A 57 -9.46 9.63 -13.31
C LEU A 57 -8.16 10.46 -13.14
N PRO A 58 -7.78 11.35 -14.08
CA PRO A 58 -6.66 12.27 -13.87
C PRO A 58 -6.77 13.12 -12.60
N LEU A 59 -7.96 13.65 -12.30
CA LEU A 59 -8.21 14.45 -11.09
C LEU A 59 -8.04 13.60 -9.83
N TYR A 60 -8.57 12.38 -9.81
CA TYR A 60 -8.38 11.45 -8.70
C TYR A 60 -6.89 11.15 -8.47
N LEU A 61 -6.13 10.84 -9.53
CA LEU A 61 -4.69 10.62 -9.43
C LEU A 61 -3.95 11.86 -8.94
N LEU A 62 -4.40 13.06 -9.32
CA LEU A 62 -3.85 14.31 -8.82
C LEU A 62 -4.17 14.54 -7.33
N VAL A 63 -5.38 14.21 -6.86
CA VAL A 63 -5.73 14.26 -5.43
C VAL A 63 -4.81 13.35 -4.62
N VAL A 64 -4.58 12.12 -5.11
CA VAL A 64 -3.65 11.16 -4.49
C VAL A 64 -2.22 11.70 -4.52
N LEU A 65 -1.74 12.21 -5.65
CA LEU A 65 -0.40 12.79 -5.76
C LEU A 65 -0.19 13.93 -4.74
N LEU A 66 -1.17 14.83 -4.62
CA LEU A 66 -1.09 15.94 -3.68
C LEU A 66 -1.19 15.46 -2.22
N HIS A 67 -1.97 14.41 -1.95
CA HIS A 67 -2.01 13.75 -0.65
C HIS A 67 -0.63 13.21 -0.25
N GLU A 68 -0.03 12.37 -1.10
CA GLU A 68 1.29 11.81 -0.85
C GLU A 68 2.37 12.90 -0.73
N PHE A 69 2.24 13.97 -1.52
CA PHE A 69 3.12 15.14 -1.42
C PHE A 69 3.00 15.85 -0.06
N GLY A 70 1.80 15.87 0.53
CA GLY A 70 1.59 16.34 1.90
C GLY A 70 2.40 15.53 2.93
N HIS A 71 2.43 14.20 2.82
CA HIS A 71 3.29 13.36 3.67
C HIS A 71 4.77 13.67 3.48
N LEU A 72 5.19 13.86 2.22
CA LEU A 72 6.58 14.22 1.91
C LEU A 72 6.99 15.52 2.59
N LEU A 73 6.18 16.59 2.47
CA LEU A 73 6.43 17.87 3.13
C LEU A 73 6.43 17.72 4.65
N GLY A 74 5.44 17.02 5.19
CA GLY A 74 5.31 16.77 6.63
C GLY A 74 6.50 16.01 7.20
N GLY A 75 7.00 15.00 6.49
CA GLY A 75 8.18 14.23 6.85
C GLY A 75 9.47 15.04 6.73
N LEU A 76 9.71 15.73 5.61
CA LEU A 76 10.91 16.55 5.42
C LEU A 76 11.03 17.65 6.49
N TRP A 77 9.92 18.34 6.80
CA TRP A 77 9.90 19.34 7.87
C TRP A 77 10.16 18.72 9.26
N SER A 78 9.92 17.42 9.39
CA SER A 78 10.13 16.64 10.61
C SER A 78 11.51 15.99 10.66
N GLY A 79 12.36 16.21 9.65
CA GLY A 79 13.71 15.66 9.56
C GLY A 79 13.77 14.23 9.00
N TYR A 80 12.67 13.72 8.43
CA TYR A 80 12.67 12.41 7.79
C TYR A 80 13.47 12.42 6.49
N HIS A 81 13.96 11.24 6.12
CA HIS A 81 14.65 11.02 4.86
C HIS A 81 13.74 10.33 3.85
N PHE A 82 13.80 10.83 2.61
CA PHE A 82 13.01 10.27 1.52
C PHE A 82 13.50 8.87 1.12
N VAL A 83 12.59 7.89 1.06
CA VAL A 83 12.85 6.52 0.61
C VAL A 83 12.15 6.26 -0.72
N SER A 84 10.83 6.41 -0.78
CA SER A 84 10.07 6.27 -2.03
C SER A 84 8.77 7.06 -2.07
N PHE A 85 8.29 7.32 -3.28
CA PHE A 85 7.03 8.01 -3.57
C PHE A 85 6.31 7.28 -4.69
N ARG A 86 5.08 6.85 -4.46
CA ARG A 86 4.26 6.13 -5.45
C ARG A 86 2.95 6.85 -5.71
N VAL A 87 2.56 6.89 -6.98
CA VAL A 87 1.18 7.17 -7.42
C VAL A 87 0.79 6.12 -8.45
N GLY A 88 -0.32 5.41 -8.20
CA GLY A 88 -0.71 4.25 -8.99
C GLY A 88 0.37 3.17 -8.95
N ASN A 89 0.92 2.81 -10.11
CA ASN A 89 2.01 1.85 -10.22
C ASN A 89 3.40 2.48 -10.40
N CYS A 90 3.50 3.81 -10.49
CA CYS A 90 4.75 4.50 -10.76
C CYS A 90 5.42 4.88 -9.43
N VAL A 91 6.64 4.42 -9.21
CA VAL A 91 7.39 4.63 -7.97
C VAL A 91 8.65 5.43 -8.29
N LEU A 92 8.84 6.56 -7.64
CA LEU A 92 10.13 7.23 -7.55
C LEU A 92 10.81 6.73 -6.27
N VAL A 93 11.93 6.02 -6.39
CA VAL A 93 12.65 5.46 -5.25
C VAL A 93 14.05 6.07 -5.16
N ARG A 94 14.56 6.23 -3.95
CA ARG A 94 15.93 6.66 -3.69
C ARG A 94 16.82 5.43 -3.49
N TRP A 95 17.69 5.19 -4.44
CA TRP A 95 18.80 4.24 -4.34
C TRP A 95 20.10 4.99 -4.04
N ASP A 96 21.18 4.24 -3.79
CA ASP A 96 22.50 4.83 -3.52
C ASP A 96 23.02 5.67 -4.69
N GLU A 97 22.65 5.31 -5.93
CA GLU A 97 23.01 6.03 -7.14
C GLU A 97 22.17 7.29 -7.38
N GLY A 98 21.08 7.48 -6.62
CA GLY A 98 20.17 8.62 -6.74
C GLY A 98 18.70 8.21 -6.88
N LEU A 99 17.90 9.12 -7.44
CA LEU A 99 16.47 8.90 -7.66
C LEU A 99 16.21 8.12 -8.95
N VAL A 100 15.46 7.03 -8.85
CA VAL A 100 15.19 6.12 -9.97
C VAL A 100 13.69 5.86 -10.10
N TRP A 101 13.20 5.78 -11.34
CA TRP A 101 11.82 5.39 -11.61
C TRP A 101 11.68 3.87 -11.69
N LYS A 102 10.68 3.36 -10.98
CA LYS A 102 10.35 1.95 -10.80
C LYS A 102 8.84 1.74 -10.92
N ARG A 103 8.42 0.48 -10.98
CA ARG A 103 7.03 0.07 -11.10
C ARG A 103 6.65 -0.95 -10.05
N PHE A 104 5.64 -0.62 -9.26
CA PHE A 104 5.04 -1.53 -8.29
C PHE A 104 3.66 -1.01 -7.90
N SER A 105 2.70 -1.90 -7.71
CA SER A 105 1.37 -1.57 -7.22
C SER A 105 1.07 -2.42 -6.01
N LEU A 106 0.68 -1.77 -4.90
CA LEU A 106 0.24 -2.45 -3.69
C LEU A 106 -1.28 -2.47 -3.64
N MET A 107 -1.84 -3.63 -3.28
CA MET A 107 -3.28 -3.77 -3.16
C MET A 107 -3.84 -2.86 -2.05
N GLY A 108 -4.87 -2.08 -2.39
CA GLY A 108 -5.62 -1.29 -1.40
C GLY A 108 -5.12 0.13 -1.20
N THR A 109 -4.13 0.58 -1.96
CA THR A 109 -3.54 1.93 -1.87
C THR A 109 -3.49 2.61 -3.24
N GLY A 110 -3.89 3.87 -3.32
CA GLY A 110 -3.79 4.67 -4.56
C GLY A 110 -2.41 5.32 -4.76
N GLY A 111 -1.74 5.65 -3.66
CA GLY A 111 -0.39 6.19 -3.59
C GLY A 111 0.36 5.60 -2.40
N GLN A 112 1.60 6.02 -2.19
CA GLN A 112 2.35 5.76 -0.96
C GLN A 112 3.61 6.63 -0.92
N CYS A 113 3.77 7.41 0.14
CA CYS A 113 5.02 8.04 0.50
C CYS A 113 5.68 7.23 1.63
N ILE A 114 6.91 6.76 1.40
CA ILE A 114 7.72 6.08 2.40
C ILE A 114 8.89 6.98 2.74
N MET A 115 9.05 7.26 4.03
CA MET A 115 10.16 8.02 4.55
C MET A 115 10.71 7.37 5.81
N ALA A 116 12.04 7.39 5.94
CA ALA A 116 12.71 6.93 7.13
C ALA A 116 12.72 8.04 8.19
N PRO A 117 12.34 7.74 9.45
CA PRO A 117 12.39 8.74 10.52
C PRO A 117 13.85 9.14 10.82
N PRO A 118 14.08 10.34 11.34
CA PRO A 118 15.43 10.71 11.79
C PRO A 118 15.88 9.78 12.91
N VAL A 119 17.11 9.29 12.81
CA VAL A 119 17.74 8.51 13.89
C VAL A 119 17.90 9.44 15.10
N ARG A 120 17.02 9.30 16.08
CA ARG A 120 17.09 9.98 17.38
C ARG A 120 17.12 8.92 18.46
N SER A 121 17.96 9.13 19.45
CA SER A 121 18.32 8.16 20.49
C SER A 121 17.19 7.73 21.44
N ASP A 122 15.95 8.23 21.33
CA ASP A 122 14.97 8.08 22.42
C ASP A 122 13.50 8.08 21.96
N ASP A 123 13.03 7.19 21.07
CA ASP A 123 11.59 6.97 20.73
C ASP A 123 10.74 8.22 20.40
N GLN A 124 11.41 9.35 20.16
CA GLN A 124 10.84 10.71 20.07
C GLN A 124 11.13 11.29 18.70
N PHE A 125 10.82 10.52 17.66
CA PHE A 125 10.77 11.05 16.31
C PHE A 125 9.39 11.69 16.03
N PRO A 126 9.33 12.81 15.30
CA PRO A 126 8.11 13.54 15.01
C PRO A 126 7.18 12.81 14.00
N PHE A 127 6.29 11.94 14.48
CA PHE A 127 5.39 11.15 13.61
C PHE A 127 4.10 11.86 13.17
N LEU A 128 3.58 12.81 13.96
CA LEU A 128 2.27 13.42 13.69
C LEU A 128 2.23 14.18 12.36
N ARG A 129 3.26 14.98 12.08
CA ARG A 129 3.34 15.80 10.86
C ARG A 129 3.51 14.93 9.62
N TYR A 130 4.25 13.83 9.74
CA TYR A 130 4.40 12.87 8.66
C TYR A 130 3.06 12.22 8.30
N HIS A 131 2.34 11.65 9.27
CA HIS A 131 1.05 11.00 9.01
C HIS A 131 -0.06 12.00 8.64
N LEU A 132 -0.16 13.15 9.31
CA LEU A 132 -1.24 14.10 9.02
C LEU A 132 -0.94 15.04 7.83
N GLY A 133 0.28 15.00 7.28
CA GLY A 133 0.68 15.86 6.16
C GLY A 133 -0.22 15.72 4.93
N GLY A 134 -0.54 14.49 4.53
CA GLY A 134 -1.44 14.22 3.40
C GLY A 134 -2.88 14.71 3.63
N PRO A 135 -3.55 14.27 4.72
CA PRO A 135 -4.88 14.77 5.07
C PRO A 135 -4.97 16.30 5.18
N LEU A 136 -3.96 16.95 5.78
CA LEU A 136 -3.92 18.42 5.89
C LEU A 136 -3.76 19.09 4.54
N MET A 137 -2.90 18.57 3.66
CA MET A 137 -2.74 19.09 2.29
C MET A 137 -4.07 19.05 1.53
N ASN A 138 -4.78 17.92 1.55
CA ASN A 138 -6.08 17.84 0.89
C ASN A 138 -7.11 18.78 1.54
N LEU A 139 -7.13 18.93 2.87
CA LEU A 139 -8.05 19.84 3.54
C LEU A 139 -7.82 21.31 3.10
N LEU A 140 -6.55 21.73 3.04
CA LEU A 140 -6.16 23.06 2.60
C LEU A 140 -6.55 23.30 1.14
N LEU A 141 -6.29 22.34 0.26
CA LEU A 141 -6.68 22.42 -1.16
C LEU A 141 -8.19 22.51 -1.29
N SER A 142 -8.94 21.69 -0.56
CA SER A 142 -10.41 21.74 -0.56
C SER A 142 -10.93 23.14 -0.23
N LEU A 143 -10.40 23.76 0.84
CA LEU A 143 -10.76 25.13 1.22
C LEU A 143 -10.43 26.14 0.11
N VAL A 144 -9.24 26.05 -0.49
CA VAL A 144 -8.84 26.94 -1.60
C VAL A 144 -9.79 26.81 -2.78
N PHE A 145 -10.18 25.60 -3.17
CA PHE A 145 -11.09 25.40 -4.31
C PHE A 145 -12.51 25.87 -4.02
N PHE A 146 -13.01 25.70 -2.79
CA PHE A 146 -14.32 26.24 -2.41
C PHE A 146 -14.33 27.77 -2.31
N LEU A 147 -13.26 28.39 -1.81
CA LEU A 147 -13.13 29.86 -1.83
C LEU A 147 -13.04 30.40 -3.26
N ALA A 148 -12.31 29.73 -4.15
CA ALA A 148 -12.23 30.12 -5.56
C ALA A 148 -13.60 30.10 -6.27
N LEU A 149 -14.49 29.17 -5.87
CA LEU A 149 -15.86 29.11 -6.38
C LEU A 149 -16.72 30.31 -5.97
N GLU A 150 -16.52 30.84 -4.76
CA GLU A 150 -17.24 32.03 -4.30
C GLU A 150 -16.81 33.31 -5.04
N MET A 151 -15.53 33.38 -5.44
CA MET A 151 -14.98 34.58 -6.09
C MET A 151 -15.48 34.76 -7.52
N GLN A 152 -15.68 33.69 -8.30
CA GLN A 152 -16.24 33.80 -9.66
C GLN A 152 -16.80 32.46 -10.19
N PRO A 153 -18.13 32.37 -10.40
CA PRO A 153 -18.72 31.26 -11.15
C PRO A 153 -18.19 31.27 -12.59
N SER A 154 -17.58 30.16 -13.02
CA SER A 154 -17.02 30.00 -14.37
C SER A 154 -17.51 28.72 -15.03
N VAL A 155 -17.21 28.52 -16.32
CA VAL A 155 -17.45 27.24 -17.02
C VAL A 155 -16.72 26.04 -16.37
N TRP A 156 -15.81 26.30 -15.42
CA TRP A 156 -15.09 25.29 -14.65
C TRP A 156 -15.72 25.00 -13.29
N THR A 157 -16.86 25.61 -12.96
CA THR A 157 -17.55 25.48 -11.66
C THR A 157 -17.71 24.02 -11.25
N LEU A 158 -18.16 23.15 -12.16
CA LEU A 158 -18.30 21.71 -11.87
C LEU A 158 -16.97 21.02 -11.57
N LEU A 159 -15.90 21.34 -12.31
CA LEU A 159 -14.58 20.76 -12.07
C LEU A 159 -13.99 21.22 -10.73
N LEU A 160 -14.15 22.51 -10.39
CA LEU A 160 -13.68 23.06 -9.12
C LEU A 160 -14.45 22.46 -7.94
N TRP A 161 -15.78 22.31 -8.05
CA TRP A 161 -16.61 21.61 -7.05
C TRP A 161 -16.17 20.16 -6.89
N SER A 162 -15.95 19.47 -8.00
CA SER A 162 -15.52 18.06 -7.99
C SER A 162 -14.16 17.91 -7.36
N PHE A 163 -13.19 18.75 -7.73
CA PHE A 163 -11.83 18.65 -7.21
C PHE A 163 -11.74 19.07 -5.73
N GLY A 164 -12.43 20.16 -5.34
CA GLY A 164 -12.55 20.58 -3.94
C GLY A 164 -13.25 19.53 -3.08
N GLY A 165 -14.31 18.91 -3.59
CA GLY A 165 -15.04 17.82 -2.96
C GLY A 165 -14.21 16.55 -2.81
N LEU A 166 -13.51 16.11 -3.87
CA LEU A 166 -12.62 14.94 -3.81
C LEU A 166 -11.50 15.15 -2.79
N ASN A 167 -10.92 16.35 -2.72
CA ASN A 167 -9.94 16.71 -1.69
C ASN A 167 -10.56 16.65 -0.27
N LEU A 168 -11.76 17.21 -0.07
CA LEU A 168 -12.44 17.13 1.23
C LEU A 168 -12.67 15.68 1.66
N LEU A 169 -13.21 14.85 0.76
CA LEU A 169 -13.48 13.45 1.04
C LEU A 169 -12.19 12.68 1.35
N SER A 170 -11.10 12.93 0.61
CA SER A 170 -9.78 12.34 0.88
C SER A 170 -9.24 12.76 2.26
N ALA A 171 -9.36 14.04 2.61
CA ALA A 171 -8.95 14.56 3.90
C ALA A 171 -9.72 13.92 5.06
N LEU A 172 -11.05 13.77 4.93
CA LEU A 172 -11.88 13.13 5.95
C LEU A 172 -11.61 11.62 6.04
N ALA A 173 -11.55 10.93 4.91
CA ALA A 173 -11.35 9.48 4.85
C ALA A 173 -10.00 9.04 5.42
N ASN A 174 -8.96 9.87 5.29
CA ASN A 174 -7.62 9.57 5.81
C ASN A 174 -7.32 10.26 7.14
N GLY A 175 -7.91 11.43 7.43
CA GLY A 175 -7.67 12.18 8.65
C GLY A 175 -8.47 11.70 9.87
N ILE A 176 -9.68 11.17 9.67
CA ILE A 176 -10.49 10.61 10.76
C ILE A 176 -9.95 9.21 11.11
N PRO A 177 -9.55 8.92 12.36
CA PRO A 177 -8.96 7.64 12.71
C PRO A 177 -9.88 6.45 12.41
N TRP A 178 -9.45 5.58 11.49
CA TRP A 178 -10.16 4.34 11.16
C TRP A 178 -9.16 3.21 10.85
N LYS A 179 -9.21 2.14 11.65
CA LYS A 179 -8.54 0.87 11.33
C LYS A 179 -9.26 0.15 10.18
N GLY A 180 -8.74 0.30 8.96
CA GLY A 180 -9.18 -0.46 7.79
C GLY A 180 -8.86 -1.96 7.91
N LYS A 181 -9.41 -2.78 6.99
CA LYS A 181 -9.15 -4.23 6.94
C LYS A 181 -7.78 -4.62 6.38
N VAL A 182 -7.24 -3.80 5.47
CA VAL A 182 -6.01 -4.09 4.72
C VAL A 182 -4.87 -3.21 5.22
N VAL A 183 -5.07 -1.88 5.17
CA VAL A 183 -4.13 -0.89 5.68
C VAL A 183 -4.89 0.04 6.62
N ALA A 184 -4.24 0.46 7.71
CA ALA A 184 -4.74 1.52 8.56
C ALA A 184 -4.56 2.88 7.87
N ASN A 185 -5.55 3.77 7.98
CA ASN A 185 -5.41 5.12 7.43
C ASN A 185 -4.49 5.99 8.29
N ASP A 186 -4.16 7.18 7.78
CA ASP A 186 -3.19 8.06 8.42
C ASP A 186 -3.62 8.57 9.79
N GLY A 187 -4.89 8.92 9.94
CA GLY A 187 -5.47 9.33 11.21
C GLY A 187 -5.38 8.22 12.26
N TRP A 188 -5.59 6.96 11.86
CA TRP A 188 -5.40 5.81 12.76
C TRP A 188 -3.94 5.64 13.14
N ASN A 189 -3.02 5.73 12.17
CA ASN A 189 -1.58 5.63 12.44
C ASN A 189 -1.14 6.74 13.41
N ALA A 190 -1.49 8.00 13.13
CA ALA A 190 -1.21 9.12 14.02
C ALA A 190 -1.78 8.91 15.44
N TRP A 191 -3.03 8.48 15.54
CA TRP A 191 -3.68 8.20 16.83
C TRP A 191 -3.01 7.04 17.58
N ASN A 192 -2.78 5.91 16.93
CA ASN A 192 -2.18 4.71 17.53
C ASN A 192 -0.77 4.99 18.03
N LEU A 193 0.07 5.64 17.21
CA LEU A 193 1.42 6.04 17.59
C LEU A 193 1.41 7.01 18.78
N SER A 194 0.44 7.92 18.85
CA SER A 194 0.32 8.84 20.00
C SER A 194 -0.01 8.13 21.32
N LYS A 195 -0.73 7.00 21.27
CA LYS A 195 -1.19 6.26 22.46
C LYS A 195 -0.28 5.10 22.84
N ASN A 196 0.53 4.59 21.91
CA ASN A 196 1.26 3.34 22.10
C ASN A 196 2.75 3.51 21.80
N PRO A 197 3.61 3.61 22.84
CA PRO A 197 5.07 3.68 22.67
C PRO A 197 5.64 2.48 21.89
N ALA A 198 5.16 1.26 22.13
CA ALA A 198 5.63 0.08 21.40
C ALA A 198 5.29 0.17 19.90
N ALA A 199 4.12 0.73 19.55
CA ALA A 199 3.78 0.96 18.15
C ALA A 199 4.70 2.00 17.48
N ARG A 200 5.17 3.01 18.24
CA ARG A 200 6.17 4.00 17.76
C ARG A 200 7.51 3.36 17.50
N GLU A 201 7.99 2.57 18.45
CA GLU A 201 9.25 1.83 18.33
C GLU A 201 9.20 0.89 17.11
N VAL A 202 8.12 0.10 16.98
CA VAL A 202 7.90 -0.79 15.82
C VAL A 202 7.88 -0.01 14.51
N PHE A 203 7.12 1.08 14.43
CA PHE A 203 7.03 1.88 13.21
C PHE A 203 8.42 2.40 12.80
N ALA A 204 9.21 2.92 13.74
CA ALA A 204 10.55 3.41 13.43
C ALA A 204 11.44 2.30 12.90
N LYS A 205 11.47 1.16 13.58
CA LYS A 205 12.27 -0.01 13.17
C LYS A 205 11.85 -0.52 11.79
N GLN A 206 10.54 -0.65 11.53
CA GLN A 206 10.04 -1.08 10.21
C GLN A 206 10.41 -0.11 9.09
N MET A 207 10.36 1.21 9.32
CA MET A 207 10.78 2.18 8.31
C MET A 207 12.28 2.13 8.03
N LEU A 208 13.11 1.93 9.06
CA LEU A 208 14.56 1.77 8.91
C LEU A 208 14.93 0.46 8.19
N ILE A 209 14.29 -0.65 8.54
CA ILE A 209 14.47 -1.93 7.84
C ILE A 209 14.09 -1.77 6.37
N LEU A 210 12.93 -1.17 6.08
CA LEU A 210 12.46 -0.96 4.72
C LEU A 210 13.38 -0.05 3.91
N GLU A 211 13.92 1.03 4.51
CA GLU A 211 14.93 1.86 3.88
C GLU A 211 16.18 1.04 3.52
N ALA A 212 16.71 0.26 4.47
CA ALA A 212 17.90 -0.53 4.26
C ALA A 212 17.70 -1.59 3.15
N MET A 213 16.57 -2.29 3.16
CA MET A 213 16.20 -3.26 2.11
C MET A 213 16.01 -2.58 0.75
N THR A 214 15.41 -1.39 0.72
CA THR A 214 15.25 -0.61 -0.51
C THR A 214 16.60 -0.28 -1.13
N ARG A 215 17.61 -0.03 -0.29
CA ARG A 215 19.00 0.24 -0.70
C ARG A 215 19.83 -1.03 -0.96
N GLY A 216 19.28 -2.21 -0.76
CA GLY A 216 19.92 -3.49 -1.10
C GLY A 216 20.60 -4.20 0.06
N GLN A 217 20.40 -3.75 1.30
CA GLN A 217 20.87 -4.49 2.47
C GLN A 217 19.93 -5.65 2.75
N GLN A 218 20.47 -6.87 2.74
CA GLN A 218 19.74 -8.07 3.13
C GLN A 218 19.38 -8.04 4.62
N LEU A 219 18.29 -8.71 5.01
CA LEU A 219 17.85 -8.75 6.41
C LEU A 219 18.97 -9.28 7.30
N ARG A 220 19.67 -10.35 6.89
CA ARG A 220 20.83 -10.95 7.55
C ARG A 220 21.99 -9.99 7.77
N ALA A 221 22.06 -8.86 7.08
CA ALA A 221 23.09 -7.85 7.30
C ALA A 221 22.69 -6.78 8.32
N LEU A 222 21.41 -6.70 8.70
CA LEU A 222 20.90 -5.67 9.59
C LEU A 222 21.16 -6.01 11.08
N PRO A 223 21.24 -4.99 11.96
CA PRO A 223 21.46 -5.21 13.39
C PRO A 223 20.32 -6.00 14.05
N ALA A 224 20.64 -7.01 14.86
CA ALA A 224 19.65 -7.88 15.49
C ALA A 224 18.62 -7.13 16.37
N ASP A 225 19.03 -6.03 17.00
CA ASP A 225 18.17 -5.22 17.88
C ASP A 225 17.07 -4.45 17.11
N TRP A 226 17.21 -4.30 15.79
CA TRP A 226 16.15 -3.73 14.93
C TRP A 226 14.91 -4.63 14.86
N PHE A 227 15.06 -5.93 15.17
CA PHE A 227 13.97 -6.91 15.10
C PHE A 227 13.39 -7.26 16.48
N ARG A 228 13.75 -6.48 17.51
CA ARG A 228 13.29 -6.65 18.89
C ARG A 228 12.56 -5.41 19.36
N ILE A 229 11.69 -5.55 20.36
CA ILE A 229 11.00 -4.44 21.02
C ILE A 229 11.58 -4.34 22.44
N GLU A 230 12.06 -3.17 22.82
CA GLU A 230 12.65 -2.91 24.14
C GLU A 230 11.57 -2.66 25.20
N SER A 231 10.44 -2.05 24.79
CA SER A 231 9.36 -1.74 25.72
C SER A 231 8.70 -3.02 26.31
N GLU A 232 8.79 -3.14 27.65
CA GLU A 232 8.40 -4.33 28.46
C GLU A 232 6.94 -4.80 28.31
N SER A 233 6.05 -4.04 27.66
CA SER A 233 4.74 -4.57 27.33
C SER A 233 4.87 -5.49 26.12
N ARG A 234 5.06 -6.80 26.36
CA ARG A 234 4.65 -7.89 25.46
C ARG A 234 3.13 -7.85 25.28
N SER A 235 2.66 -6.73 24.74
CA SER A 235 1.27 -6.50 24.44
C SER A 235 0.93 -7.40 23.26
N GLU A 236 -0.23 -8.04 23.34
CA GLU A 236 -0.87 -8.79 22.25
C GLU A 236 -1.32 -7.83 21.12
N ASN A 237 -0.47 -6.85 20.80
CA ASN A 237 -0.72 -5.77 19.87
C ASN A 237 -0.27 -6.18 18.47
N SER A 238 -1.10 -5.90 17.48
CA SER A 238 -0.85 -6.24 16.07
C SER A 238 0.48 -5.72 15.53
N SER A 239 0.92 -4.55 15.98
CA SER A 239 2.22 -3.98 15.56
C SER A 239 3.40 -4.84 16.02
N ALA A 240 3.33 -5.40 17.23
CA ALA A 240 4.38 -6.30 17.72
C ALA A 240 4.45 -7.60 16.91
N ALA A 241 3.29 -8.13 16.50
CA ALA A 241 3.23 -9.28 15.59
C ALA A 241 3.85 -8.99 14.23
N SER A 242 3.70 -7.76 13.71
CA SER A 242 4.29 -7.35 12.43
C SER A 242 5.82 -7.29 12.47
N LEU A 243 6.39 -6.73 13.53
CA LEU A 243 7.84 -6.76 13.71
C LEU A 243 8.35 -8.18 13.99
N ALA A 244 7.60 -8.99 14.75
CA ALA A 244 7.94 -10.39 14.99
C ALA A 244 7.92 -11.22 13.70
N PHE A 245 7.02 -10.94 12.76
CA PHE A 245 7.04 -11.56 11.44
C PHE A 245 8.28 -11.17 10.64
N THR A 246 8.67 -9.90 10.69
CA THR A 246 9.92 -9.44 10.08
C THR A 246 11.13 -10.10 10.75
N ARG A 247 11.08 -10.32 12.07
CA ARG A 247 12.10 -11.06 12.82
C ARG A 247 12.20 -12.52 12.38
N ALA A 248 11.07 -13.19 12.14
CA ALA A 248 11.06 -14.55 11.61
C ALA A 248 11.79 -14.62 10.26
N GLN A 249 11.51 -13.68 9.35
CA GLN A 249 12.22 -13.57 8.07
C GLN A 249 13.73 -13.31 8.26
N TYR A 250 14.10 -12.43 9.19
CA TYR A 250 15.49 -12.19 9.55
C TYR A 250 16.20 -13.45 10.05
N MET A 251 15.56 -14.24 10.91
CA MET A 251 16.12 -15.49 11.44
C MET A 251 16.34 -16.51 10.31
N ILE A 252 15.38 -16.62 9.40
CA ILE A 252 15.50 -17.51 8.24
C ILE A 252 16.65 -17.06 7.32
N ASP A 253 16.71 -15.77 6.99
CA ASP A 253 17.79 -15.21 6.15
C ASP A 253 19.18 -15.34 6.82
N LYS A 254 19.23 -15.47 8.15
CA LYS A 254 20.46 -15.75 8.91
C LYS A 254 20.88 -17.23 8.91
N GLY A 255 20.06 -18.14 8.37
CA GLY A 255 20.26 -19.58 8.44
C GLY A 255 19.69 -20.23 9.72
N GLU A 256 18.98 -19.49 10.56
CA GLU A 256 18.25 -20.01 11.72
C GLU A 256 16.82 -20.43 11.30
N GLU A 257 16.71 -21.19 10.21
CA GLU A 257 15.45 -21.45 9.50
C GLU A 257 14.37 -22.05 10.40
N GLN A 258 14.66 -23.14 11.11
CA GLN A 258 13.70 -23.79 12.00
C GLN A 258 13.19 -22.84 13.08
N ALA A 259 14.07 -22.06 13.71
CA ALA A 259 13.69 -21.13 14.76
C ALA A 259 12.83 -19.97 14.22
N GLY A 260 13.06 -19.54 12.98
CA GLY A 260 12.22 -18.56 12.30
C GLY A 260 10.84 -19.12 11.95
N ILE A 261 10.76 -20.36 11.46
CA ILE A 261 9.51 -21.06 11.16
C ILE A 261 8.68 -21.29 12.44
N ASP A 262 9.32 -21.72 13.54
CA ASP A 262 8.67 -21.90 14.84
C ASP A 262 8.07 -20.58 15.34
N LEU A 263 8.80 -19.47 15.19
CA LEU A 263 8.28 -18.14 15.53
C LEU A 263 7.08 -17.77 14.64
N LEU A 264 7.17 -17.98 13.32
CA LEU A 264 6.07 -17.72 12.40
C LEU A 264 4.80 -18.52 12.77
N GLN A 265 4.96 -19.80 13.10
CA GLN A 265 3.87 -20.66 13.54
C GLN A 265 3.24 -20.17 14.84
N SER A 266 4.07 -19.80 15.83
CA SER A 266 3.56 -19.24 17.09
C SER A 266 2.74 -17.95 16.88
N LEU A 267 3.10 -17.12 15.89
CA LEU A 267 2.34 -15.91 15.54
C LEU A 267 0.97 -16.27 14.93
N LEU A 268 0.92 -17.28 14.06
CA LEU A 268 -0.31 -17.77 13.43
C LEU A 268 -1.28 -18.39 14.45
N GLU A 269 -0.74 -19.11 15.45
CA GLU A 269 -1.49 -19.73 16.54
C GLU A 269 -1.92 -18.74 17.63
N SER A 270 -1.23 -17.59 17.72
CA SER A 270 -1.54 -16.58 18.73
C SER A 270 -2.95 -16.01 18.58
N LYS A 271 -3.55 -15.63 19.72
CA LYS A 271 -4.83 -14.88 19.75
C LYS A 271 -4.67 -13.41 19.35
N SER A 272 -3.46 -12.98 18.97
CA SER A 272 -3.19 -11.58 18.67
C SER A 272 -4.01 -11.11 17.45
N SER A 273 -4.50 -9.87 17.50
CA SER A 273 -5.38 -9.32 16.47
C SER A 273 -4.61 -8.81 15.23
N VAL A 274 -3.94 -9.72 14.52
CA VAL A 274 -3.24 -9.41 13.26
C VAL A 274 -4.25 -9.09 12.16
N PRO A 275 -4.08 -8.00 11.38
CA PRO A 275 -4.92 -7.72 10.22
C PRO A 275 -4.95 -8.92 9.25
N SER A 276 -6.10 -9.19 8.62
CA SER A 276 -6.25 -10.40 7.80
C SER A 276 -5.25 -10.47 6.65
N PHE A 277 -4.90 -9.32 6.05
CA PHE A 277 -3.87 -9.24 5.00
C PHE A 277 -2.51 -9.78 5.46
N GLU A 278 -2.08 -9.39 6.65
CA GLU A 278 -0.80 -9.79 7.21
C GLU A 278 -0.84 -11.26 7.64
N ARG A 279 -1.94 -11.72 8.23
CA ARG A 279 -2.16 -13.14 8.53
C ARG A 279 -2.09 -14.01 7.26
N THR A 280 -2.76 -13.62 6.17
CA THR A 280 -2.66 -14.33 4.88
C THR A 280 -1.22 -14.37 4.37
N THR A 281 -0.49 -13.26 4.52
CA THR A 281 0.93 -13.21 4.13
C THR A 281 1.76 -14.20 4.94
N MET A 282 1.60 -14.23 6.27
CA MET A 282 2.27 -15.19 7.16
C MET A 282 1.95 -16.64 6.79
N GLN A 283 0.68 -16.96 6.49
CA GLN A 283 0.28 -18.31 6.09
C GLN A 283 0.92 -18.74 4.77
N LEU A 284 0.97 -17.83 3.79
CA LEU A 284 1.62 -18.10 2.50
C LEU A 284 3.15 -18.23 2.63
N PHE A 285 3.77 -17.46 3.52
CA PHE A 285 5.20 -17.61 3.85
C PHE A 285 5.47 -18.97 4.48
N LYS A 286 4.62 -19.43 5.42
CA LYS A 286 4.76 -20.77 5.99
C LYS A 286 4.62 -21.85 4.92
N LEU A 287 3.59 -21.76 4.07
CA LEU A 287 3.39 -22.66 2.94
C LEU A 287 4.63 -22.70 2.02
N TYR A 288 5.25 -21.55 1.75
CA TYR A 288 6.46 -21.48 0.94
C TYR A 288 7.58 -22.34 1.52
N TYR A 289 7.87 -22.22 2.82
CA TYR A 289 8.92 -23.03 3.44
C TYR A 289 8.54 -24.50 3.59
N ASP A 290 7.27 -24.81 3.90
CA ASP A 290 6.78 -26.21 3.90
C ASP A 290 6.97 -26.87 2.51
N LEU A 291 6.81 -26.10 1.41
CA LEU A 291 7.10 -26.56 0.05
C LEU A 291 8.58 -26.81 -0.20
N LEU A 292 9.50 -26.11 0.47
CA LEU A 292 10.94 -26.31 0.26
C LEU A 292 11.45 -27.54 1.03
N THR A 293 10.82 -27.89 2.16
CA THR A 293 11.31 -28.94 3.06
C THR A 293 10.52 -30.24 2.97
N GLU A 294 9.20 -30.18 2.79
CA GLU A 294 8.29 -31.32 2.92
C GLU A 294 7.25 -31.37 1.78
N VAL A 295 7.72 -31.33 0.52
CA VAL A 295 6.86 -31.29 -0.69
C VAL A 295 5.75 -32.36 -0.68
N ASP A 296 6.04 -33.58 -0.22
CA ASP A 296 5.10 -34.70 -0.27
C ASP A 296 3.97 -34.63 0.79
N SER A 297 4.16 -33.89 1.88
CA SER A 297 3.21 -33.76 3.00
C SER A 297 2.62 -32.36 3.16
N VAL A 298 2.97 -31.42 2.28
CA VAL A 298 2.53 -30.03 2.38
C VAL A 298 1.00 -29.87 2.27
N ASP A 299 0.42 -29.11 3.21
CA ASP A 299 -1.01 -28.78 3.17
C ASP A 299 -1.26 -27.56 2.25
N LEU A 300 -1.90 -27.80 1.10
CA LEU A 300 -2.25 -26.77 0.13
C LEU A 300 -3.62 -26.12 0.40
N SER A 301 -4.37 -26.55 1.42
CA SER A 301 -5.75 -26.09 1.67
C SER A 301 -5.86 -24.58 1.89
N VAL A 302 -4.79 -23.93 2.34
CA VAL A 302 -4.72 -22.46 2.48
C VAL A 302 -4.96 -21.73 1.15
N LEU A 303 -4.65 -22.35 0.01
CA LEU A 303 -4.85 -21.78 -1.32
C LEU A 303 -6.32 -21.79 -1.77
N ASP A 304 -7.16 -22.61 -1.13
CA ASP A 304 -8.61 -22.67 -1.40
C ASP A 304 -9.39 -21.60 -0.64
N ASP A 305 -8.78 -20.95 0.36
CA ASP A 305 -9.41 -19.89 1.11
C ASP A 305 -9.72 -18.65 0.22
N LYS A 306 -10.92 -18.10 0.38
CA LYS A 306 -11.40 -16.98 -0.43
C LYS A 306 -10.62 -15.70 -0.20
N GLU A 307 -10.10 -15.46 1.00
CA GLU A 307 -9.28 -14.29 1.30
C GLU A 307 -7.88 -14.47 0.69
N THR A 308 -7.30 -15.67 0.78
CA THR A 308 -6.05 -16.03 0.10
C THR A 308 -6.13 -15.84 -1.40
N GLN A 309 -7.15 -16.39 -2.07
CA GLN A 309 -7.33 -16.21 -3.53
C GLN A 309 -7.46 -14.74 -3.93
N GLN A 310 -8.17 -13.96 -3.10
CA GLN A 310 -8.31 -12.53 -3.29
C GLN A 310 -7.01 -11.75 -3.06
N PHE A 311 -6.14 -12.21 -2.15
CA PHE A 311 -4.81 -11.67 -1.92
C PHE A 311 -3.91 -11.98 -3.12
N LEU A 312 -3.78 -13.24 -3.51
CA LEU A 312 -2.96 -13.70 -4.64
C LEU A 312 -3.33 -12.98 -5.94
N LYS A 313 -4.63 -12.79 -6.20
CA LYS A 313 -5.09 -12.02 -7.37
C LYS A 313 -4.69 -10.54 -7.31
N GLY A 314 -4.79 -9.92 -6.14
CA GLY A 314 -4.45 -8.50 -5.94
C GLY A 314 -2.95 -8.23 -5.93
N MET A 315 -2.17 -9.22 -5.52
CA MET A 315 -0.71 -9.19 -5.37
C MET A 315 -0.01 -10.04 -6.44
N LYS A 316 -0.65 -10.26 -7.60
CA LYS A 316 -0.19 -11.16 -8.66
C LYS A 316 1.18 -10.82 -9.28
N ASP A 317 1.67 -9.61 -9.05
CA ASP A 317 2.97 -9.10 -9.52
C ASP A 317 3.90 -8.76 -8.33
N TYR A 318 3.55 -9.18 -7.12
CA TYR A 318 4.42 -9.08 -5.96
C TYR A 318 5.49 -10.18 -6.03
N PRO A 319 6.79 -9.88 -5.88
CA PRO A 319 7.85 -10.86 -6.10
C PRO A 319 7.68 -12.14 -5.29
N PHE A 320 7.39 -12.03 -3.99
CA PHE A 320 7.12 -13.21 -3.14
C PHE A 320 5.99 -14.10 -3.67
N VAL A 321 4.89 -13.52 -4.17
CA VAL A 321 3.77 -14.30 -4.74
C VAL A 321 4.21 -15.02 -6.02
N LEU A 322 5.08 -14.41 -6.82
CA LEU A 322 5.63 -15.07 -7.99
C LEU A 322 6.62 -16.18 -7.62
N SER A 323 7.49 -15.99 -6.60
CA SER A 323 8.37 -17.04 -6.06
C SER A 323 7.57 -18.23 -5.53
N LEU A 324 6.52 -17.98 -4.74
CA LEU A 324 5.63 -19.04 -4.25
C LEU A 324 4.96 -19.81 -5.40
N ASN A 325 4.43 -19.11 -6.39
CA ASN A 325 3.83 -19.77 -7.56
C ASN A 325 4.87 -20.56 -8.37
N TYR A 326 6.11 -20.10 -8.44
CA TYR A 326 7.21 -20.82 -9.07
C TYR A 326 7.53 -22.11 -8.31
N ALA A 327 7.65 -22.04 -6.97
CA ALA A 327 7.83 -23.21 -6.10
C ALA A 327 6.69 -24.23 -6.28
N LEU A 328 5.43 -23.77 -6.25
CA LEU A 328 4.27 -24.64 -6.51
C LEU A 328 4.33 -25.32 -7.88
N ALA A 329 4.69 -24.57 -8.93
CA ALA A 329 4.80 -25.13 -10.28
C ALA A 329 5.95 -26.15 -10.41
N ARG A 330 7.11 -25.88 -9.80
CA ARG A 330 8.31 -26.72 -9.92
C ARG A 330 8.28 -27.94 -9.01
N LEU A 331 7.91 -27.76 -7.74
CA LEU A 331 8.05 -28.78 -6.71
C LEU A 331 6.78 -29.63 -6.58
N SER A 332 5.61 -28.99 -6.48
CA SER A 332 4.35 -29.69 -6.22
C SER A 332 3.68 -30.19 -7.52
N LYS A 333 3.46 -29.30 -8.49
CA LYS A 333 2.77 -29.64 -9.75
C LYS A 333 3.66 -30.29 -10.79
N GLN A 334 4.97 -30.06 -10.69
CA GLN A 334 5.98 -30.44 -11.69
C GLN A 334 5.66 -29.94 -13.12
N ASP A 335 4.97 -28.80 -13.24
CA ASP A 335 4.61 -28.16 -14.50
C ASP A 335 5.72 -27.20 -14.97
N GLN A 336 6.56 -27.72 -15.87
CA GLN A 336 7.68 -26.98 -16.46
C GLN A 336 7.24 -25.78 -17.30
N ALA A 337 6.09 -25.88 -17.97
CA ALA A 337 5.59 -24.80 -18.82
C ALA A 337 5.04 -23.65 -17.98
N GLU A 338 4.32 -23.96 -16.89
CA GLU A 338 3.88 -22.96 -15.91
C GLU A 338 5.07 -22.27 -15.26
N ALA A 339 6.05 -23.04 -14.77
CA ALA A 339 7.26 -22.50 -14.14
C ALA A 339 8.04 -21.56 -15.08
N ALA A 340 8.24 -21.95 -16.35
CA ALA A 340 8.92 -21.11 -17.34
C ALA A 340 8.18 -19.76 -17.59
N ARG A 341 6.84 -19.79 -17.64
CA ARG A 341 6.03 -18.56 -17.79
C ARG A 341 6.16 -17.65 -16.56
N ILE A 342 6.19 -18.22 -15.37
CA ILE A 342 6.36 -17.47 -14.12
C ILE A 342 7.75 -16.84 -14.07
N ARG A 343 8.81 -17.58 -14.40
CA ARG A 343 10.18 -17.05 -14.48
C ARG A 343 10.30 -15.87 -15.44
N GLN A 344 9.72 -15.99 -16.64
CA GLN A 344 9.71 -14.88 -17.61
C GLN A 344 8.89 -13.67 -17.15
N ARG A 345 7.93 -13.87 -16.23
CA ARG A 345 7.21 -12.77 -15.58
C ARG A 345 8.04 -12.14 -14.47
N LEU A 346 8.75 -12.93 -13.67
CA LEU A 346 9.70 -12.47 -12.66
C LEU A 346 10.77 -11.57 -13.29
N ASP A 347 11.40 -11.99 -14.39
CA ASP A 347 12.39 -11.17 -15.12
C ASP A 347 11.88 -9.75 -15.39
N ARG A 348 10.64 -9.64 -15.90
CA ARG A 348 9.99 -8.37 -16.24
C ARG A 348 9.61 -7.54 -15.01
N VAL A 349 9.10 -8.20 -13.96
CA VAL A 349 8.70 -7.52 -12.72
C VAL A 349 9.93 -6.99 -12.00
N LEU A 350 10.93 -7.84 -11.77
CA LEU A 350 12.16 -7.52 -11.03
C LEU A 350 12.98 -6.42 -11.70
N ALA A 351 13.01 -6.37 -13.05
CA ALA A 351 13.68 -5.29 -13.78
C ALA A 351 13.17 -3.88 -13.39
N THR A 352 11.91 -3.78 -12.96
CA THR A 352 11.28 -2.52 -12.57
C THR A 352 10.92 -2.44 -11.10
N TYR A 353 11.27 -3.43 -10.28
CA TYR A 353 10.90 -3.48 -8.86
C TYR A 353 11.72 -2.47 -8.02
N PRO A 354 11.12 -1.82 -6.99
CA PRO A 354 11.79 -0.75 -6.25
C PRO A 354 12.73 -1.22 -5.13
N THR A 355 12.53 -2.40 -4.55
CA THR A 355 13.32 -2.88 -3.40
C THR A 355 14.46 -3.77 -3.88
N LYS A 356 15.71 -3.33 -3.73
CA LYS A 356 16.89 -4.09 -4.21
C LYS A 356 17.05 -5.43 -3.47
N ALA A 357 16.96 -5.43 -2.13
CA ALA A 357 17.19 -6.64 -1.35
C ALA A 357 16.21 -7.78 -1.73
N GLU A 358 14.94 -7.45 -1.95
CA GLU A 358 13.94 -8.44 -2.39
C GLU A 358 14.21 -8.98 -3.80
N ILE A 359 14.80 -8.19 -4.70
CA ILE A 359 15.19 -8.68 -6.03
C ILE A 359 16.23 -9.79 -5.87
N ASP A 360 17.24 -9.53 -5.06
CA ASP A 360 18.32 -10.49 -4.81
C ASP A 360 17.80 -11.74 -4.10
N SER A 361 16.96 -11.59 -3.07
CA SER A 361 16.34 -12.73 -2.37
C SER A 361 15.51 -13.61 -3.32
N VAL A 362 14.81 -13.02 -4.29
CA VAL A 362 14.01 -13.79 -5.25
C VAL A 362 14.91 -14.60 -6.20
N TRP A 363 16.10 -14.10 -6.55
CA TRP A 363 17.05 -14.90 -7.33
C TRP A 363 17.62 -16.05 -6.50
N GLU A 364 17.97 -15.81 -5.24
CA GLU A 364 18.40 -16.85 -4.29
C GLU A 364 17.30 -17.92 -4.13
N ASP A 365 16.04 -17.52 -3.99
CA ASP A 365 14.87 -18.40 -3.92
C ASP A 365 14.72 -19.29 -5.16
N LEU A 366 14.84 -18.70 -6.36
CA LEU A 366 14.70 -19.43 -7.63
C LEU A 366 15.80 -20.50 -7.78
N GLU A 367 17.04 -20.16 -7.42
CA GLU A 367 18.16 -21.10 -7.43
C GLU A 367 17.92 -22.25 -6.43
N LEU A 368 17.47 -21.94 -5.22
CA LEU A 368 17.13 -22.93 -4.20
C LEU A 368 16.03 -23.89 -4.68
N ILE A 369 14.93 -23.36 -5.23
CA ILE A 369 13.83 -24.16 -5.78
C ILE A 369 14.33 -25.08 -6.90
N ASP A 370 15.18 -24.59 -7.78
CA ASP A 370 15.72 -25.38 -8.88
C ASP A 370 16.67 -26.48 -8.41
N ARG A 371 17.47 -26.24 -7.36
CA ARG A 371 18.31 -27.25 -6.71
C ARG A 371 17.46 -28.37 -6.10
N ILE A 372 16.41 -28.01 -5.35
CA ILE A 372 15.49 -28.97 -4.73
C ILE A 372 14.79 -29.80 -5.80
N ALA A 373 14.26 -29.16 -6.85
CA ALA A 373 13.63 -29.86 -7.98
C ALA A 373 14.61 -30.83 -8.70
N ALA A 374 15.91 -30.54 -8.69
CA ALA A 374 16.94 -31.40 -9.27
C ALA A 374 17.44 -32.50 -8.32
N GLY A 375 16.94 -32.56 -7.07
CA GLY A 375 17.39 -33.51 -6.05
C GLY A 375 18.82 -33.26 -5.59
N GLN A 376 19.32 -32.03 -5.70
CA GLN A 376 20.67 -31.68 -5.27
C GLN A 376 20.72 -31.52 -3.74
N PRO A 377 21.86 -31.85 -3.09
CA PRO A 377 22.03 -31.59 -1.67
C PRO A 377 21.88 -30.10 -1.37
N LEU A 378 21.30 -29.75 -0.23
CA LEU A 378 21.30 -28.40 0.36
C LEU A 378 22.44 -28.38 1.37
N ASP A 379 23.63 -27.96 0.93
CA ASP A 379 24.85 -27.86 1.75
C ASP A 379 25.12 -26.43 2.25
#